data_AF-A0A9D6UVD0-F1
#
_entry.id   AF-A0A9D6UVD0-F1
#
_cell.length_a   1.000
_cell.length_b   1.000
_cell.length_c   1.000
_cell.angle_alpha   90.00
_cell.angle_beta   90.00
_cell.angle_gamma   90.00
#
_symmetry.space_group_name_H-M   'P 1'
#
loop_
_entity.id
_entity.type
_entity.pdbx_description
1 polymer ?
#
loop_
_entity_poly.entity_id
_entity_poly.type
_entity_poly.pdbx_seq_one_letter_code
_entity_poly.pdbx_strand_id
1 'polypeptide(L)'
;NLEQELLKSQMVWRRVSIQQALSLQAALRGRISETWLTFVGTDPESVVFREDLNGALMAAGIKTKFYSGWERAVGLGVSGGTAQERKLMLEAFHSAGLPLVEFPEIEFAKGQLQILVGTKPPPTFQK
;
A
#
# COMPACT_ATOMS: atom_id res chain seq x y z
N ASN A 1 19.12 12.50 -18.75
CA ASN A 1 17.87 12.72 -19.51
C ASN A 1 16.74 12.73 -18.49
N LEU A 2 16.17 13.91 -18.20
CA LEU A 2 15.27 14.14 -17.06
C LEU A 2 14.01 13.27 -17.13
N GLU A 3 13.47 13.05 -18.34
CA GLU A 3 12.31 12.18 -18.55
C GLU A 3 12.57 10.71 -18.21
N GLN A 4 13.78 10.20 -18.49
CA GLN A 4 14.15 8.82 -18.12
C GLN A 4 14.31 8.65 -16.60
N GLU A 5 14.76 9.67 -15.89
CA GLU A 5 14.88 9.64 -14.42
C GLU A 5 13.53 9.79 -13.74
N LEU A 6 12.62 10.59 -14.30
CA LEU A 6 11.23 10.69 -13.86
C LEU A 6 10.48 9.37 -14.06
N LEU A 7 10.63 8.72 -15.22
CA LEU A 7 10.05 7.41 -15.49
C LEU A 7 10.59 6.34 -14.53
N LYS A 8 11.91 6.28 -14.31
CA LYS A 8 12.51 5.36 -13.33
C LYS A 8 12.00 5.62 -11.91
N SER A 9 11.86 6.88 -11.50
CA SER A 9 11.34 7.23 -10.18
C SER A 9 9.86 6.87 -10.02
N GLN A 10 9.07 6.97 -11.09
CA GLN A 10 7.68 6.52 -11.14
C GLN A 10 7.52 4.99 -11.14
N MET A 11 8.51 4.24 -11.63
CA MET A 11 8.49 2.77 -11.56
C MET A 11 8.92 2.25 -10.19
N VAL A 12 9.84 2.91 -9.50
CA VAL A 12 10.40 2.43 -8.22
C VAL A 12 9.39 2.45 -7.07
N TRP A 13 8.44 3.40 -7.04
CA TRP A 13 7.48 3.45 -5.93
C TRP A 13 6.36 2.40 -6.02
N ARG A 14 6.16 1.75 -7.19
CA ARG A 14 5.14 0.73 -7.44
C ARG A 14 5.63 -0.71 -7.33
N ARG A 15 6.79 -0.93 -6.74
CA ARG A 15 7.31 -2.27 -6.50
C ARG A 15 7.71 -2.38 -5.04
N VAL A 16 7.50 -3.56 -4.47
CA VAL A 16 8.03 -3.89 -3.15
C VAL A 16 9.31 -4.69 -3.36
N SER A 17 10.46 -4.14 -2.97
CA SER A 17 11.71 -4.90 -2.99
C SER A 17 11.69 -5.99 -1.93
N ILE A 18 12.57 -7.00 -2.07
CA ILE A 18 12.70 -8.08 -1.10
C ILE A 18 13.02 -7.52 0.30
N GLN A 19 13.91 -6.52 0.38
CA GLN A 19 14.26 -5.88 1.65
C GLN A 19 13.05 -5.17 2.27
N GLN A 20 12.24 -4.48 1.46
CA GLN A 20 11.03 -3.82 1.95
C GLN A 20 10.00 -4.83 2.46
N ALA A 21 9.81 -5.94 1.74
CA ALA A 21 8.91 -7.02 2.15
C ALA A 21 9.34 -7.65 3.49
N LEU A 22 10.64 -7.91 3.66
CA LEU A 22 11.19 -8.43 4.93
C LEU A 22 11.01 -7.44 6.09
N SER A 23 11.23 -6.14 5.85
CA SER A 23 10.99 -5.10 6.85
C SER A 23 9.51 -5.02 7.26
N LEU A 24 8.58 -5.03 6.29
CA LEU A 24 7.15 -5.08 6.56
C LEU A 24 6.77 -6.33 7.36
N GLN A 25 7.31 -7.49 6.98
CA GLN A 25 7.07 -8.74 7.66
C GLN A 25 7.50 -8.68 9.12
N ALA A 26 8.70 -8.19 9.40
CA ALA A 26 9.22 -8.07 10.76
C ALA A 26 8.39 -7.09 11.61
N ALA A 27 7.97 -5.96 11.03
CA ALA A 27 7.23 -4.93 11.73
C ALA A 27 5.78 -5.33 12.07
N LEU A 28 5.12 -6.09 11.19
CA LEU A 28 3.69 -6.36 11.27
C LEU A 28 3.31 -7.74 11.82
N ARG A 29 4.26 -8.68 11.90
CA ARG A 29 3.97 -10.08 12.28
C ARG A 29 3.25 -10.19 13.62
N GLY A 30 2.07 -10.82 13.59
CA GLY A 30 1.23 -11.06 14.77
C GLY A 30 0.57 -9.80 15.35
N ARG A 31 0.67 -8.64 14.70
CA ARG A 31 0.11 -7.37 15.18
C ARG A 31 -1.16 -6.95 14.45
N ILE A 32 -1.30 -7.35 13.19
CA ILE A 32 -2.48 -7.16 12.36
C ILE A 32 -2.97 -8.53 11.91
N SER A 33 -4.28 -8.76 11.96
CA SER A 33 -4.87 -10.05 11.60
C SER A 33 -5.38 -10.08 10.16
N GLU A 34 -5.98 -8.98 9.70
CA GLU A 34 -6.61 -8.87 8.39
C GLU A 34 -6.52 -7.44 7.85
N THR A 35 -6.46 -7.30 6.53
CA THR A 35 -6.56 -6.01 5.85
C THR A 35 -7.18 -6.17 4.45
N TRP A 36 -7.90 -5.15 4.00
CA TRP A 36 -8.32 -5.02 2.62
C TRP A 36 -7.22 -4.37 1.77
N LEU A 37 -6.96 -4.96 0.62
CA LEU A 37 -6.10 -4.43 -0.42
C LEU A 37 -6.98 -4.02 -1.61
N THR A 38 -7.29 -2.74 -1.68
CA THR A 38 -8.07 -2.20 -2.79
C THR A 38 -7.18 -1.51 -3.80
N PHE A 39 -7.58 -1.54 -5.06
CA PHE A 39 -6.72 -1.08 -6.16
C PHE A 39 -7.52 -0.64 -7.38
N VAL A 40 -6.85 0.03 -8.31
CA VAL A 40 -7.41 0.41 -9.60
C VAL A 40 -7.24 -0.75 -10.58
N GLY A 41 -8.31 -1.53 -10.76
CA GLY A 41 -8.27 -2.76 -11.56
C GLY A 41 -7.98 -2.54 -13.05
N THR A 42 -8.25 -1.34 -13.57
CA THR A 42 -7.96 -0.95 -14.95
C THR A 42 -6.51 -0.52 -15.17
N ASP A 43 -5.69 -0.41 -14.12
CA ASP A 43 -4.26 -0.07 -14.20
C ASP A 43 -3.40 -1.30 -13.89
N PRO A 44 -2.76 -1.93 -14.90
CA PRO A 44 -1.94 -3.13 -14.70
C PRO A 44 -0.83 -2.95 -13.66
N GLU A 45 -0.26 -1.75 -13.54
CA GLU A 45 0.79 -1.47 -12.56
C GLU A 45 0.24 -1.48 -11.13
N SER A 46 -0.96 -0.93 -10.91
CA SER A 46 -1.68 -1.03 -9.62
C SER A 46 -1.97 -2.49 -9.26
N VAL A 47 -2.37 -3.32 -10.23
CA VAL A 47 -2.60 -4.76 -10.01
C VAL A 47 -1.34 -5.48 -9.55
N VAL A 48 -0.22 -5.24 -10.23
CA VAL A 48 1.09 -5.84 -9.91
C VAL A 48 1.59 -5.35 -8.55
N PHE A 49 1.51 -4.05 -8.28
CA PHE A 49 1.95 -3.50 -7.00
C PHE A 49 1.13 -4.07 -5.83
N ARG A 50 -0.17 -4.26 -6.04
CA ARG A 50 -1.06 -4.89 -5.06
C ARG A 50 -0.74 -6.39 -4.87
N GLU A 51 -0.28 -7.13 -5.88
CA GLU A 51 0.26 -8.49 -5.69
C GLU A 51 1.55 -8.48 -4.85
N ASP A 52 2.48 -7.57 -5.14
CA ASP A 52 3.73 -7.44 -4.39
C ASP A 52 3.44 -7.17 -2.90
N LEU A 53 2.50 -6.25 -2.60
CA LEU A 53 2.05 -5.95 -1.24
C LEU A 53 1.33 -7.14 -0.60
N ASN A 54 0.50 -7.84 -1.37
CA ASN A 54 -0.18 -9.05 -0.91
C ASN A 54 0.83 -10.09 -0.41
N GLY A 55 1.85 -10.38 -1.21
CA GLY A 55 2.91 -11.33 -0.84
C GLY A 55 3.62 -10.92 0.45
N ALA A 56 3.98 -9.63 0.58
CA ALA A 56 4.65 -9.11 1.78
C ALA A 56 3.77 -9.21 3.04
N LEU A 57 2.49 -8.87 2.95
CA LEU A 57 1.55 -8.88 4.08
C LEU A 57 1.15 -10.31 4.47
N MET A 58 0.91 -11.19 3.50
CA MET A 58 0.64 -12.61 3.78
C MET A 58 1.86 -13.29 4.44
N ALA A 59 3.08 -12.95 4.04
CA ALA A 59 4.29 -13.43 4.70
C ALA A 59 4.39 -12.94 6.16
N ALA A 60 3.78 -11.80 6.50
CA ALA A 60 3.64 -11.31 7.87
C ALA A 60 2.55 -12.06 8.67
N GLY A 61 1.80 -12.95 8.04
CA GLY A 61 0.67 -13.66 8.64
C GLY A 61 -0.64 -12.87 8.62
N ILE A 62 -0.72 -11.79 7.84
CA ILE A 62 -1.92 -10.97 7.69
C ILE A 62 -2.79 -11.57 6.60
N LYS A 63 -4.08 -11.77 6.90
CA LYS A 63 -5.06 -12.17 5.88
C LYS A 63 -5.38 -10.96 4.99
N THR A 64 -5.29 -11.14 3.69
CA THR A 64 -5.60 -10.10 2.72
C THR A 64 -6.92 -10.42 2.02
N LYS A 65 -7.76 -9.39 1.87
CA LYS A 65 -8.95 -9.41 1.03
C LYS A 65 -8.79 -8.39 -0.08
N PHE A 66 -9.45 -8.58 -1.23
CA PHE A 66 -9.26 -7.70 -2.38
C PHE A 66 -10.56 -7.11 -2.89
N TYR A 67 -10.48 -5.85 -3.32
CA TYR A 67 -11.57 -5.22 -4.05
C TYR A 67 -11.03 -4.29 -5.14
N SER A 68 -11.46 -4.52 -6.38
CA SER A 68 -11.12 -3.71 -7.56
C SER A 68 -12.35 -2.93 -8.01
N GLY A 69 -12.59 -1.77 -7.40
CA GLY A 69 -13.71 -0.88 -7.78
C GLY A 69 -13.31 0.58 -7.91
N TRP A 70 -12.02 0.88 -7.87
CA TRP A 70 -11.51 2.25 -7.97
C TRP A 70 -11.15 2.57 -9.42
N GLU A 71 -11.67 3.68 -9.94
CA GLU A 71 -11.30 4.16 -11.29
C GLU A 71 -10.25 5.28 -11.26
N ARG A 72 -10.11 6.01 -10.14
CA ARG A 72 -9.26 7.22 -10.06
C ARG A 72 -8.55 7.41 -8.71
N ALA A 73 -7.98 6.34 -8.15
CA ALA A 73 -7.14 6.46 -6.95
C ALA A 73 -5.70 6.85 -7.32
N VAL A 74 -5.06 7.66 -6.49
CA VAL A 74 -3.67 8.10 -6.59
C VAL A 74 -2.98 7.83 -5.25
N GLY A 75 -1.72 7.42 -5.29
CA GLY A 75 -0.85 7.18 -4.15
C GLY A 75 -1.02 5.81 -3.52
N LEU A 76 -0.46 5.66 -2.33
CA LEU A 76 -0.60 4.49 -1.48
C LEU A 76 -1.20 4.96 -0.16
N GLY A 77 -2.43 4.57 0.13
CA GLY A 77 -3.20 5.09 1.26
C GLY A 77 -3.63 4.02 2.25
N VAL A 78 -3.79 4.38 3.52
CA VAL A 78 -4.42 3.54 4.56
C VAL A 78 -5.64 4.24 5.14
N SER A 79 -6.70 3.49 5.41
CA SER A 79 -7.91 3.99 6.06
C SER A 79 -8.64 2.87 6.83
N GLY A 80 -9.71 3.24 7.55
CA GLY A 80 -10.52 2.32 8.35
C GLY A 80 -9.76 1.70 9.52
N GLY A 81 -10.31 0.63 10.10
CA GLY A 81 -9.75 -0.05 11.28
C GLY A 81 -9.62 0.85 12.51
N THR A 82 -8.89 0.38 13.52
CA THR A 82 -8.57 1.17 14.72
C THR A 82 -7.43 2.17 14.43
N ALA A 83 -7.37 3.25 15.22
CA ALA A 83 -6.28 4.22 15.12
C ALA A 83 -4.91 3.58 15.39
N GLN A 84 -4.85 2.57 16.26
CA GLN A 84 -3.62 1.85 16.55
C GLN A 84 -3.14 1.01 15.36
N GLU A 85 -4.05 0.30 14.69
CA GLU A 85 -3.73 -0.47 13.48
C GLU A 85 -3.23 0.44 12.36
N ARG A 86 -3.91 1.57 12.10
CA ARG A 86 -3.47 2.54 11.09
C ARG A 86 -2.08 3.09 11.39
N LYS A 87 -1.84 3.52 12.64
CA LYS A 87 -0.53 4.01 13.08
C LYS A 87 0.55 2.96 12.84
N LEU A 88 0.28 1.71 13.20
CA LEU A 88 1.22 0.61 13.04
C LEU A 88 1.53 0.32 11.56
N MET A 89 0.53 0.39 10.69
CA MET A 89 0.72 0.28 9.24
C MET A 89 1.57 1.43 8.68
N LEU A 90 1.28 2.67 9.06
CA LEU A 90 2.07 3.83 8.64
C LEU A 90 3.53 3.69 9.05
N GLU A 91 3.79 3.40 10.32
CA GLU A 91 5.15 3.22 10.86
C GLU A 91 5.89 2.08 10.13
N ALA A 92 5.23 0.94 9.92
CA ALA A 92 5.82 -0.19 9.22
C ALA A 92 6.19 0.16 7.77
N PHE A 93 5.27 0.79 7.03
CA PHE A 93 5.51 1.16 5.64
C PHE A 93 6.59 2.24 5.51
N HIS A 94 6.57 3.26 6.37
CA HIS A 94 7.60 4.31 6.38
C HIS A 94 8.97 3.74 6.74
N SER A 95 9.05 2.83 7.72
CA SER A 95 10.30 2.16 8.07
C SER A 95 10.84 1.29 6.93
N ALA A 96 9.96 0.77 6.08
CA ALA A 96 10.30 0.05 4.84
C ALA A 96 10.52 0.99 3.63
N GLY A 97 10.50 2.32 3.82
CA GLY A 97 10.69 3.29 2.73
C GLY A 97 9.54 3.32 1.72
N LEU A 98 8.34 2.89 2.10
CA LEU A 98 7.13 2.97 1.29
C LEU A 98 6.28 4.17 1.73
N PRO A 99 5.83 5.04 0.79
CA PRO A 99 5.16 6.30 1.12
C PRO A 99 3.65 6.10 1.40
N LEU A 100 3.31 5.29 2.41
CA LEU A 100 1.91 5.10 2.83
C LEU A 100 1.40 6.37 3.52
N VAL A 101 0.21 6.86 3.18
CA VAL A 101 -0.40 8.03 3.82
C VAL A 101 -1.80 7.72 4.32
N GLU A 102 -2.34 8.50 5.26
CA GLU A 102 -3.74 8.33 5.65
C GLU A 102 -4.68 8.90 4.59
N PHE A 103 -5.70 8.13 4.23
CA PHE A 103 -6.82 8.59 3.43
C PHE A 103 -8.09 8.69 4.28
N PRO A 104 -9.04 9.55 3.86
CA PRO A 104 -10.38 9.52 4.43
C PRO A 104 -10.97 8.12 4.37
N GLU A 105 -11.68 7.75 5.43
CA GLU A 105 -12.42 6.50 5.44
C GLU A 105 -13.51 6.53 4.36
N ILE A 106 -13.72 5.38 3.74
CA ILE A 106 -14.56 5.19 2.56
C ILE A 106 -15.59 4.14 2.90
N GLU A 107 -16.83 4.35 2.47
CA GLU A 107 -17.99 3.58 2.94
C GLU A 107 -17.86 2.06 2.73
N PHE A 108 -17.13 1.64 1.70
CA PHE A 108 -16.95 0.23 1.34
C PHE A 108 -16.30 -0.63 2.43
N ALA A 109 -15.40 -0.06 3.24
CA ALA A 109 -14.67 -0.80 4.28
C ALA A 109 -14.81 -0.15 5.65
N LYS A 110 -15.97 0.43 5.94
CA LYS A 110 -16.20 1.15 7.20
C LYS A 110 -15.87 0.27 8.41
N GLY A 111 -14.92 0.71 9.23
CA GLY A 111 -14.42 0.01 10.41
C GLY A 111 -13.40 -1.09 10.14
N GLN A 112 -13.06 -1.40 8.89
CA GLN A 112 -12.07 -2.43 8.53
C GLN A 112 -10.80 -1.79 8.00
N LEU A 113 -9.65 -2.31 8.43
CA LEU A 113 -8.35 -1.81 7.96
C LEU A 113 -8.23 -2.03 6.45
N GLN A 114 -7.83 -0.99 5.74
CA GLN A 114 -7.70 -1.02 4.29
C GLN A 114 -6.43 -0.28 3.83
N ILE A 115 -5.78 -0.82 2.81
CA ILE A 115 -4.78 -0.13 1.99
C ILE A 115 -5.35 0.05 0.58
N LEU A 116 -5.27 1.27 0.06
CA LEU A 116 -5.62 1.63 -1.32
C LEU A 116 -4.35 1.82 -2.15
N VAL A 117 -4.27 1.10 -3.27
CA VAL A 117 -3.18 1.19 -4.25
C VAL A 117 -3.67 1.97 -5.46
N GLY A 118 -3.17 3.19 -5.62
CA GLY A 118 -3.49 4.09 -6.72
C GLY A 118 -2.61 3.93 -7.96
N THR A 119 -2.90 4.77 -8.95
CA THR A 119 -2.35 4.74 -10.32
C THR A 119 -1.16 5.67 -10.56
N LYS A 120 -0.77 6.47 -9.55
CA LYS A 120 0.28 7.50 -9.61
C LYS A 120 0.84 7.73 -8.21
N PRO A 121 2.09 8.19 -8.03
CA PRO A 121 2.60 8.45 -6.68
C PRO A 121 1.78 9.58 -6.04
N PRO A 122 1.72 9.68 -4.71
CA PRO A 122 1.07 10.82 -4.08
C PRO A 122 1.76 12.12 -4.52
N PRO A 123 1.04 13.26 -4.65
CA PRO A 123 1.62 14.52 -5.12
C PRO A 123 2.83 15.02 -4.31
N THR A 124 2.94 14.56 -3.06
CA THR A 124 4.02 14.87 -2.11
C THR A 124 5.20 13.91 -2.16
N PHE A 125 5.22 12.91 -3.06
CA PHE A 125 6.35 11.99 -3.21
C PHE A 125 7.53 12.68 -3.89
N GLN A 126 8.36 13.35 -3.10
CA GLN A 126 9.70 13.81 -3.47
C GLN A 126 10.72 12.90 -2.80
N LYS A 127 11.58 12.25 -3.59
CA LYS A 127 12.72 11.47 -3.08
C LYS A 127 13.82 12.40 -2.59
#